data_AF-A0A1L7BH29-F1
#
_entry.id   AF-A0A1L7BH29-F1
#
_cell.length_a   1.000
_cell.length_b   1.000
_cell.length_c   1.000
_cell.angle_alpha   90.00
_cell.angle_beta   90.00
_cell.angle_gamma   90.00
#
_symmetry.space_group_name_H-M   'P 1'
#
loop_
_entity.id
_entity.type
_entity.pdbx_description
1 polymer ?
#
loop_
_entity_poly.entity_id
_entity_poly.type
_entity_poly.pdbx_seq_one_letter_code
_entity_poly.pdbx_strand_id
1 'polypeptide(L)'
;MENKKLKEYNITWERYEKALSKVLSNFANSGIETVTVEEIWVETSLPIDLILEILERNKLNYPEEIKEIKYKNEIIWSRNEK
;
A
#
# COMPACT_ATOMS: atom_id res chain seq x y z
N MET A 1 -25.65 21.90 5.17
CA MET A 1 -25.71 20.59 4.51
C MET A 1 -24.32 20.19 4.08
N GLU A 2 -23.79 19.15 4.73
CA GLU A 2 -22.43 18.63 4.67
C GLU A 2 -22.00 18.15 3.28
N ASN A 3 -21.50 19.03 2.42
CA ASN A 3 -20.93 18.60 1.12
C ASN A 3 -19.63 19.30 0.73
N LYS A 4 -18.97 19.99 1.68
CA LYS A 4 -17.67 20.65 1.43
C LYS A 4 -16.48 19.94 2.08
N LYS A 5 -16.67 19.33 3.27
CA LYS A 5 -15.58 18.64 3.99
C LYS A 5 -15.10 17.34 3.34
N LEU A 6 -15.92 16.66 2.54
CA LEU A 6 -15.53 15.41 1.88
C LEU A 6 -14.64 15.63 0.63
N LYS A 7 -14.62 16.84 0.04
CA LYS A 7 -13.74 17.13 -1.10
C LYS A 7 -12.29 17.42 -0.68
N GLU A 8 -12.05 17.96 0.52
CA GLU A 8 -10.70 18.15 1.06
C GLU A 8 -10.00 16.83 1.44
N TYR A 9 -10.77 15.77 1.75
CA TYR A 9 -10.25 14.44 2.08
C TYR A 9 -9.96 13.53 0.87
N ASN A 10 -10.34 13.92 -0.35
CA ASN A 10 -10.00 13.12 -1.54
C ASN A 10 -8.54 13.31 -1.97
N ILE A 11 -7.93 14.46 -1.63
CA ILE A 11 -6.53 14.77 -1.97
C ILE A 11 -5.54 13.90 -1.17
N THR A 12 -5.95 13.33 -0.03
CA THR A 12 -5.06 12.55 0.84
C THR A 12 -4.84 11.13 0.34
N TRP A 13 -5.89 10.38 -0.02
CA TRP A 13 -5.77 8.95 -0.31
C TRP A 13 -5.01 8.64 -1.59
N GLU A 14 -5.29 9.33 -2.69
CA GLU A 14 -4.61 9.11 -3.97
C GLU A 14 -3.09 9.35 -3.86
N ARG A 15 -2.69 10.32 -3.03
CA ARG A 15 -1.28 10.62 -2.78
C ARG A 15 -0.59 9.48 -2.03
N TYR A 16 -1.25 8.90 -1.03
CA TYR A 16 -0.71 7.77 -0.29
C TYR A 16 -0.70 6.50 -1.14
N GLU A 17 -1.75 6.24 -1.91
CA GLU A 17 -1.81 5.15 -2.88
C GLU A 17 -0.65 5.25 -3.88
N LYS A 18 -0.40 6.44 -4.43
CA LYS A 18 0.73 6.67 -5.35
C LYS A 18 2.09 6.48 -4.68
N ALA A 19 2.23 6.85 -3.40
CA ALA A 19 3.46 6.63 -2.64
C ALA A 19 3.72 5.13 -2.43
N LEU A 20 2.70 4.37 -1.99
CA LEU A 20 2.79 2.93 -1.82
C LEU A 20 3.08 2.22 -3.15
N SER A 21 2.37 2.56 -4.23
CA SER A 21 2.65 1.99 -5.55
C SER A 21 4.09 2.24 -5.99
N LYS A 22 4.63 3.46 -5.77
CA LYS A 22 6.03 3.75 -6.10
C LYS A 22 7.00 2.89 -5.29
N VAL A 23 6.76 2.72 -4.00
CA VAL A 23 7.60 1.90 -3.13
C VAL A 23 7.53 0.42 -3.53
N LEU A 24 6.33 -0.10 -3.79
CA LEU A 24 6.15 -1.46 -4.29
C LEU A 24 6.85 -1.66 -5.64
N SER A 25 6.79 -0.69 -6.56
CA SER A 25 7.55 -0.74 -7.81
C SER A 25 9.07 -0.75 -7.59
N ASN A 26 9.58 0.00 -6.61
CA ASN A 26 11.01 -0.02 -6.28
C ASN A 26 11.45 -1.39 -5.74
N PHE A 27 10.63 -2.01 -4.88
CA PHE A 27 10.86 -3.36 -4.38
C PHE A 27 10.85 -4.38 -5.52
N ALA A 28 9.85 -4.32 -6.41
CA ALA A 28 9.75 -5.16 -7.60
C ALA A 28 10.98 -5.03 -8.50
N ASN A 29 11.41 -3.78 -8.79
CA ASN A 29 12.61 -3.51 -9.57
C ASN A 29 13.91 -4.03 -8.91
N SER A 30 13.89 -4.23 -7.60
CA SER A 30 15.00 -4.80 -6.83
C SER A 30 14.93 -6.33 -6.73
N GLY A 31 13.94 -6.97 -7.37
CA GLY A 31 13.73 -8.42 -7.34
C GLY A 31 13.09 -8.94 -6.05
N ILE A 32 12.49 -8.05 -5.25
CA ILE A 32 11.79 -8.44 -4.02
C ILE A 32 10.37 -8.87 -4.39
N GLU A 33 10.03 -10.12 -4.09
CA GLU A 33 8.71 -10.69 -4.39
C GLU A 33 7.75 -10.67 -3.18
N THR A 34 8.31 -10.64 -1.97
CA THR A 34 7.57 -10.61 -0.70
C THR A 34 7.97 -9.35 0.05
N VAL A 35 6.99 -8.50 0.35
CA VAL A 35 7.21 -7.22 1.04
C VAL A 35 6.54 -7.25 2.41
N THR A 36 7.16 -6.68 3.43
CA THR A 36 6.53 -6.48 4.73
C THR A 36 5.96 -5.07 4.88
N VAL A 37 4.89 -4.91 5.67
CA VAL A 37 4.34 -3.59 6.01
C VAL A 37 5.39 -2.75 6.75
N GLU A 38 6.26 -3.38 7.52
CA GLU A 38 7.40 -2.77 8.19
C GLU A 38 8.39 -2.15 7.19
N GLU A 39 8.71 -2.84 6.09
CA GLU A 39 9.55 -2.28 5.01
C GLU A 39 8.85 -1.11 4.31
N ILE A 40 7.54 -1.23 4.03
CA ILE A 40 6.76 -0.14 3.44
C ILE A 40 6.75 1.06 4.39
N TRP A 41 6.65 0.85 5.70
CA TRP A 41 6.71 1.90 6.71
C TRP A 41 8.07 2.60 6.72
N VAL A 42 9.18 1.85 6.66
CA VAL A 42 10.53 2.41 6.59
C VAL A 42 10.70 3.28 5.33
N GLU A 43 10.25 2.81 4.17
CA GLU A 43 10.40 3.53 2.90
C GLU A 43 9.46 4.74 2.77
N THR A 44 8.21 4.63 3.24
CA THR A 44 7.19 5.68 3.06
C THR A 44 7.08 6.63 4.24
N SER A 45 7.57 6.24 5.42
CA SER A 45 7.33 6.91 6.70
C SER A 45 5.84 7.12 7.04
N LEU A 46 4.94 6.32 6.46
CA LEU A 46 3.50 6.41 6.70
C LEU A 46 3.09 5.55 7.90
N PRO A 47 2.12 5.98 8.74
CA PRO A 47 1.63 5.15 9.84
C PRO A 47 1.22 3.75 9.38
N ILE A 48 1.55 2.72 10.15
CA ILE A 48 1.23 1.33 9.83
C ILE A 48 -0.28 1.16 9.62
N ASP A 49 -1.11 1.75 10.48
CA ASP A 49 -2.57 1.71 10.36
C ASP A 49 -3.05 2.26 9.00
N LEU A 50 -2.41 3.33 8.51
CA LEU A 50 -2.73 3.92 7.21
C LEU A 50 -2.31 2.99 6.06
N ILE A 51 -1.14 2.35 6.16
CA ILE A 51 -0.68 1.40 5.15
C ILE A 51 -1.66 0.22 5.04
N LEU A 52 -2.07 -0.33 6.19
CA LEU A 52 -3.06 -1.42 6.26
C LEU A 52 -4.38 -1.01 5.61
N GLU A 53 -4.92 0.17 5.96
CA GLU A 53 -6.15 0.67 5.34
C GLU A 53 -6.02 0.83 3.81
N ILE A 54 -4.87 1.30 3.30
CA ILE A 54 -4.67 1.46 1.85
C ILE A 54 -4.63 0.09 1.16
N LEU A 55 -3.95 -0.89 1.76
CA LEU A 55 -3.86 -2.25 1.24
C LEU A 55 -5.24 -2.94 1.23
N GLU A 56 -6.04 -2.79 2.30
CA GLU A 56 -7.41 -3.30 2.39
C GLU A 56 -8.34 -2.68 1.35
N ARG A 57 -8.23 -1.36 1.10
CA ARG A 57 -9.02 -0.66 0.07
C ARG A 57 -8.74 -1.19 -1.34
N ASN A 58 -7.60 -1.87 -1.55
CA ASN A 58 -7.22 -2.57 -2.76
C ASN A 58 -7.35 -1.73 -4.05
N LYS A 59 -7.08 -0.43 -3.95
CA LYS A 59 -7.00 0.49 -5.10
C LYS A 59 -5.57 0.69 -5.61
N LEU A 60 -4.62 0.02 -4.98
CA LEU A 60 -3.22 0.05 -5.37
C LEU A 60 -3.01 -0.74 -6.66
N ASN A 61 -2.15 -0.19 -7.52
CA ASN A 61 -1.60 -0.97 -8.62
C ASN A 61 -0.37 -1.73 -8.08
N TYR A 62 -0.49 -3.06 -7.98
CA TYR A 62 0.57 -3.94 -7.51
C TYR A 62 1.43 -4.40 -8.71
N PRO A 63 2.76 -4.19 -8.69
CA PRO A 63 3.67 -4.74 -9.70
C PRO A 63 3.58 -6.27 -9.76
N GLU A 64 3.76 -6.85 -10.95
CA GLU A 64 3.59 -8.30 -11.19
C GLU A 64 4.56 -9.16 -10.36
N GLU A 65 5.72 -8.61 -10.06
CA GLU A 65 6.80 -9.22 -9.29
C GLU A 65 6.42 -9.35 -7.81
N ILE A 66 5.58 -8.46 -7.28
CA ILE A 66 5.08 -8.55 -5.91
C ILE A 66 4.02 -9.64 -5.83
N LYS A 67 4.36 -10.72 -5.12
CA LYS A 67 3.52 -11.89 -4.89
C LYS A 67 2.76 -11.81 -3.57
N GLU A 68 3.40 -11.29 -2.52
CA GLU A 68 2.86 -11.31 -1.17
C GLU A 68 3.22 -10.04 -0.40
N ILE A 69 2.28 -9.59 0.44
CA ILE A 69 2.54 -8.58 1.46
C ILE A 69 2.21 -9.16 2.82
N LYS A 70 3.14 -9.04 3.76
CA LYS A 70 3.05 -9.60 5.12
C LYS A 70 3.06 -8.49 6.17
N TYR A 71 2.38 -8.75 7.29
CA TYR A 71 2.46 -7.94 8.49
C TYR A 71 2.60 -8.85 9.69
N LYS A 72 3.62 -8.65 10.54
CA LYS A 72 3.84 -9.50 11.73
C LYS A 72 3.80 -11.01 11.44
N ASN A 73 4.37 -11.42 10.30
CA ASN A 73 4.42 -12.81 9.83
C ASN A 73 3.07 -13.40 9.34
N GLU A 74 2.01 -12.59 9.24
CA GLU A 74 0.74 -12.95 8.61
C GLU A 74 0.67 -12.38 7.18
N ILE A 75 0.09 -13.13 6.25
CA ILE A 75 -0.15 -12.65 4.88
C ILE A 75 -1.40 -11.79 4.91
N ILE A 76 -1.25 -10.50 4.57
CA ILE A 76 -2.37 -9.55 4.48
C ILE A 76 -2.83 -9.33 3.04
N TRP A 77 -1.97 -9.66 2.07
CA TRP A 77 -2.30 -9.63 0.66
C TRP A 77 -1.46 -10.67 -0.09
N SER A 78 -2.10 -11.41 -0.99
CA SER A 78 -1.45 -12.36 -1.88
C SER A 78 -2.04 -12.22 -3.27
N ARG A 79 -1.18 -12.26 -4.29
CA ARG A 79 -1.59 -12.20 -5.69
C ARG A 79 -2.40 -13.43 -6.12
N ASN A 80 -2.12 -14.60 -5.54
CA ASN A 80 -2.74 -15.88 -5.94
C ASN A 80 -4.09 -16.16 -5.27
N GLU A 81 -4.49 -15.37 -4.27
CA GLU A 81 -5.80 -15.51 -3.61
C GLU A 81 -6.87 -14.59 -4.22
N LYS A 82 -6.61 -14.03 -5.42
CA LYS A 82 -7.54 -13.18 -6.18
C LYS A 82 -7.76 -13.63 -7.61
#